data_AF-D4XS01-F1
#
_entry.id   AF-D4XS01-F1
#
_cell.length_a   1.000
_cell.length_b   1.000
_cell.length_c   1.000
_cell.angle_alpha   90.00
_cell.angle_beta   90.00
_cell.angle_gamma   90.00
#
_symmetry.space_group_name_H-M   'P 1'
#
loop_
_entity.id
_entity.type
_entity.pdbx_description
1 polymer ?
#
loop_
_entity_poly.entity_id
_entity_poly.type
_entity_poly.pdbx_seq_one_letter_code
_entity_poly.pdbx_strand_id
1 'polypeptide(L)'
;MLIVFALALSLLIFICFLYTRHPLFGKLPSGERLQRIQNSPNYRQGQFRNLTEKRGMTDCSHTFIELYRTFIKTIPHRHPKDIIPSVKTNLRTLNPQQDVIIWFGHSSVFMQLHGKTFLIDPVMSGKVSPLPWGTRAYRGTDIYTVDELPDIDYLLISHDHYDHLDYKTILQLKNKVKYVITGLGVGEHFEYWGYPKDILIEKDWGDRIEFDDGITIITETTHH
;
A
#
# COMPACT_ATOMS: atom_id res chain seq x y z
N MET A 1 9.14 -42.95 12.91
CA MET A 1 9.42 -41.95 11.86
C MET A 1 8.16 -41.32 11.28
N LEU A 2 7.20 -42.09 10.75
CA LEU A 2 5.98 -41.56 10.12
C LEU A 2 5.13 -40.67 11.06
N ILE A 3 4.93 -41.09 12.31
CA ILE A 3 4.15 -40.33 13.31
C ILE A 3 4.82 -39.00 13.66
N VAL A 4 6.15 -39.01 13.86
CA VAL A 4 6.92 -37.79 14.15
C VAL A 4 6.85 -36.82 12.97
N PHE A 5 6.97 -37.33 11.74
CA PHE A 5 6.82 -36.53 10.54
C PHE A 5 5.42 -35.92 10.39
N ALA A 6 4.37 -36.72 10.63
CA ALA A 6 2.99 -36.24 10.59
C ALA A 6 2.74 -35.15 11.64
N LEU A 7 3.21 -35.34 12.88
CA LEU A 7 3.10 -34.33 13.94
C LEU A 7 3.84 -33.03 13.59
N ALA A 8 5.05 -33.13 13.02
CA ALA A 8 5.81 -31.96 12.59
C ALA A 8 5.11 -31.20 11.45
N LEU A 9 4.55 -31.91 10.47
CA LEU A 9 3.79 -31.31 9.38
C LEU A 9 2.51 -30.63 9.89
N SER A 10 1.76 -31.29 10.78
CA SER A 10 0.57 -30.69 11.41
C SER A 10 0.91 -29.43 12.20
N LEU A 11 2.02 -29.44 12.95
CA LEU A 11 2.50 -28.25 13.66
C LEU A 11 2.85 -27.11 12.68
N LEU A 12 3.54 -27.41 11.57
CA LEU A 12 3.87 -26.42 10.56
C LEU A 12 2.61 -25.81 9.92
N ILE A 13 1.64 -26.64 9.54
CA ILE A 13 0.35 -26.16 8.99
C ILE A 13 -0.37 -25.28 10.01
N PHE A 14 -0.37 -25.67 11.28
CA PHE A 14 -0.98 -24.88 12.35
C PHE A 14 -0.28 -23.53 12.56
N ILE A 15 1.05 -23.48 12.54
CA ILE A 15 1.81 -22.23 12.61
C ILE A 15 1.50 -21.34 11.41
N CYS A 16 1.50 -21.89 10.19
CA CYS A 16 1.11 -21.15 8.99
C CYS A 16 -0.31 -20.63 9.07
N PHE A 17 -1.25 -21.44 9.58
CA PHE A 17 -2.63 -21.02 9.80
C PHE A 17 -2.74 -19.87 10.79
N LEU A 18 -2.03 -19.92 11.92
CA LEU A 18 -2.01 -18.80 12.87
C LEU A 18 -1.37 -17.54 12.25
N TYR A 19 -0.31 -17.72 11.46
CA TYR A 19 0.38 -16.62 10.80
C TYR A 19 -0.52 -15.87 9.81
N THR A 20 -1.29 -16.59 8.98
CA THR A 20 -2.21 -15.96 8.01
C THR A 20 -3.40 -15.26 8.67
N ARG A 21 -3.63 -15.47 9.97
CA ARG A 21 -4.63 -14.72 10.76
C ARG A 21 -4.08 -13.43 11.35
N HIS A 22 -2.79 -13.13 11.16
CA HIS A 22 -2.20 -11.90 11.66
C HIS A 22 -2.89 -10.67 11.01
N PRO A 23 -3.23 -9.60 11.78
CA PRO A 23 -3.98 -8.47 11.23
C PRO A 23 -3.32 -7.73 10.06
N LEU A 24 -2.00 -7.89 9.90
CA LEU A 24 -1.24 -7.33 8.77
C LEU A 24 -1.77 -7.77 7.39
N PHE A 25 -2.41 -8.94 7.31
CA PHE A 25 -3.04 -9.41 6.06
C PHE A 25 -4.37 -8.71 5.76
N GLY A 26 -4.86 -7.91 6.71
CA GLY A 26 -6.05 -7.13 6.53
C GLY A 26 -7.30 -7.99 6.41
N LYS A 27 -8.30 -7.51 5.66
CA LYS A 27 -9.59 -8.17 5.52
C LYS A 27 -10.16 -7.92 4.14
N LEU A 28 -10.77 -8.95 3.56
CA LEU A 28 -11.44 -8.87 2.26
C LEU A 28 -12.76 -8.08 2.37
N PRO A 29 -13.11 -7.27 1.34
CA PRO A 29 -14.36 -6.52 1.33
C PRO A 29 -15.58 -7.38 1.62
N SER A 30 -16.49 -6.85 2.43
CA SER A 30 -17.74 -7.54 2.81
C SER A 30 -18.93 -6.59 2.88
N GLY A 31 -20.15 -7.13 2.93
CA GLY A 31 -21.37 -6.33 3.09
C GLY A 31 -21.55 -5.23 2.02
N GLU A 32 -21.84 -4.01 2.47
CA GLU A 32 -22.05 -2.83 1.62
C GLU A 32 -20.86 -2.52 0.70
N ARG A 33 -19.62 -2.73 1.20
CA ARG A 33 -18.41 -2.45 0.43
C ARG A 33 -18.25 -3.44 -0.73
N LEU A 34 -18.52 -4.72 -0.46
CA LEU A 34 -18.54 -5.75 -1.51
C LEU A 34 -19.63 -5.48 -2.55
N GLN A 35 -20.82 -5.06 -2.11
CA GLN A 35 -21.90 -4.67 -3.04
C GLN A 35 -21.49 -3.49 -3.93
N ARG A 36 -20.79 -2.50 -3.37
CA ARG A 36 -20.28 -1.35 -4.14
C ARG A 36 -19.29 -1.79 -5.22
N ILE A 37 -18.37 -2.70 -4.89
CA ILE A 37 -17.45 -3.31 -5.86
C ILE A 37 -18.23 -4.04 -6.96
N GLN A 38 -19.20 -4.88 -6.59
CA GLN A 38 -19.98 -5.67 -7.54
C GLN A 38 -20.85 -4.81 -8.48
N ASN A 39 -21.27 -3.63 -8.02
CA ASN A 39 -22.05 -2.67 -8.79
C ASN A 39 -21.19 -1.75 -9.68
N SER A 40 -19.86 -1.80 -9.56
CA SER A 40 -18.96 -1.05 -10.42
C SER A 40 -19.14 -1.45 -11.89
N PRO A 41 -19.20 -0.49 -12.84
CA PRO A 41 -19.19 -0.81 -14.27
C PRO A 41 -17.87 -1.49 -14.72
N ASN A 42 -16.80 -1.33 -13.93
CA ASN A 42 -15.47 -1.88 -14.20
C ASN A 42 -15.29 -3.28 -13.62
N TYR A 43 -16.19 -3.75 -12.75
CA TYR A 43 -16.18 -5.09 -12.17
C TYR A 43 -17.05 -6.05 -12.97
N ARG A 44 -16.44 -6.98 -13.71
CA ARG A 44 -17.15 -7.95 -14.56
C ARG A 44 -16.55 -9.34 -14.46
N GLN A 45 -17.41 -10.35 -14.36
CA GLN A 45 -17.03 -11.77 -14.26
C GLN A 45 -16.15 -12.07 -13.03
N GLY A 46 -16.43 -11.41 -11.90
CA GLY A 46 -15.74 -11.69 -10.63
C GLY A 46 -14.39 -11.00 -10.44
N GLN A 47 -14.03 -10.04 -11.30
CA GLN A 47 -12.81 -9.24 -11.16
C GLN A 47 -12.94 -7.88 -11.84
N PHE A 48 -12.08 -6.92 -11.46
CA PHE A 48 -11.92 -5.69 -12.22
C PHE A 48 -11.31 -5.96 -13.59
N ARG A 49 -11.77 -5.24 -14.62
CA ARG A 49 -11.29 -5.35 -16.00
C ARG A 49 -10.72 -4.01 -16.44
N ASN A 50 -9.46 -4.01 -16.88
CA ASN A 50 -8.81 -2.83 -17.44
C ASN A 50 -9.60 -2.28 -18.64
N LEU A 51 -9.69 -0.95 -18.75
CA LEU A 51 -10.39 -0.29 -19.86
C LEU A 51 -9.72 -0.53 -21.21
N THR A 52 -8.39 -0.63 -21.20
CA THR A 52 -7.60 -1.04 -22.36
C THR A 52 -6.99 -2.40 -22.05
N GLU A 53 -7.36 -3.42 -22.83
CA GLU A 53 -6.69 -4.72 -22.70
C GLU A 53 -5.24 -4.57 -23.17
N LYS A 54 -4.29 -4.81 -22.27
CA LYS A 54 -2.93 -5.14 -22.70
C LYS A 54 -3.02 -6.44 -23.47
N ARG A 55 -2.32 -6.55 -24.61
CA ARG A 55 -1.93 -7.88 -25.11
C ARG A 55 -1.28 -8.59 -23.94
N GLY A 56 -1.90 -9.66 -23.45
CA GLY A 56 -1.40 -10.42 -22.32
C GLY A 56 0.08 -10.72 -22.56
N MET A 57 0.87 -10.67 -21.48
CA MET A 57 2.20 -11.27 -21.49
C MET A 57 2.03 -12.68 -22.08
N THR A 58 2.61 -12.89 -23.25
CA THR A 58 2.31 -14.04 -24.06
C THR A 58 2.81 -15.27 -23.32
N ASP A 59 1.93 -16.26 -23.16
CA ASP A 59 2.22 -17.66 -22.87
C ASP A 59 2.40 -18.06 -21.37
N CYS A 60 1.35 -18.68 -20.81
CA CYS A 60 1.33 -19.29 -19.47
C CYS A 60 2.34 -20.46 -19.32
N SER A 61 3.02 -20.84 -20.39
CA SER A 61 4.12 -21.81 -20.43
C SER A 61 5.39 -21.31 -19.70
N HIS A 62 5.50 -20.00 -19.44
CA HIS A 62 6.69 -19.40 -18.81
C HIS A 62 6.55 -19.05 -17.33
N THR A 63 5.38 -19.14 -16.70
CA THR A 63 5.18 -18.67 -15.30
C THR A 63 6.09 -19.35 -14.28
N PHE A 64 6.25 -20.68 -14.34
CA PHE A 64 7.18 -21.39 -13.44
C PHE A 64 8.65 -21.08 -13.73
N ILE A 65 9.01 -20.88 -15.01
CA ILE A 65 10.38 -20.53 -15.42
C ILE A 65 10.71 -19.10 -14.99
N GLU A 66 9.77 -18.16 -15.10
CA GLU A 66 9.93 -16.78 -14.67
C GLU A 66 9.94 -16.65 -13.16
N LEU A 67 9.13 -17.43 -12.42
CA LEU A 67 9.25 -17.56 -10.97
C LEU A 67 10.62 -18.12 -10.59
N TYR A 68 11.03 -19.23 -11.20
CA TYR A 68 12.35 -19.84 -10.99
C TYR A 68 13.49 -18.84 -11.29
N ARG A 69 13.42 -18.11 -12.42
CA ARG A 69 14.39 -17.07 -12.77
C ARG A 69 14.37 -15.95 -11.74
N THR A 70 13.22 -15.48 -11.30
CA THR A 70 13.10 -14.37 -10.35
C THR A 70 13.68 -14.71 -8.98
N PHE A 71 13.50 -15.96 -8.52
CA PHE A 71 13.95 -16.41 -7.19
C PHE A 71 15.36 -17.03 -7.18
N ILE A 72 15.79 -17.68 -8.26
CA ILE A 72 17.07 -18.40 -8.31
C ILE A 72 18.14 -17.64 -9.09
N LYS A 73 17.77 -16.88 -10.14
CA LYS A 73 18.76 -16.12 -10.91
C LYS A 73 19.25 -14.93 -10.09
N THR A 74 20.51 -14.99 -9.68
CA THR A 74 21.18 -13.84 -9.07
C THR A 74 21.30 -12.73 -10.11
N ILE A 75 20.62 -11.60 -9.87
CA ILE A 75 20.78 -10.41 -10.70
C ILE A 75 21.98 -9.63 -10.15
N PRO A 76 23.05 -9.45 -10.93
CA PRO A 76 24.20 -8.69 -10.48
C PRO A 76 23.80 -7.23 -10.21
N HIS A 77 24.43 -6.62 -9.21
CA HIS A 77 24.21 -5.20 -8.85
C HIS A 77 22.79 -4.83 -8.38
N ARG A 78 21.99 -5.78 -7.89
CA ARG A 78 20.66 -5.52 -7.29
C ARG A 78 20.71 -4.74 -5.97
N HIS A 79 21.86 -4.72 -5.29
CA HIS A 79 22.05 -4.00 -4.04
C HIS A 79 23.13 -2.92 -4.22
N PRO A 80 22.88 -1.67 -3.80
CA PRO A 80 23.92 -0.65 -3.76
C PRO A 80 25.01 -1.07 -2.76
N LYS A 81 26.27 -0.81 -3.10
CA LYS A 81 27.41 -1.10 -2.21
C LYS A 81 27.46 -0.11 -1.05
N ASP A 82 27.17 1.16 -1.36
CA ASP A 82 27.23 2.28 -0.43
C ASP A 82 25.83 2.65 0.09
N ILE A 83 25.82 3.50 1.11
CA ILE A 83 24.58 4.11 1.63
C ILE A 83 24.04 5.05 0.54
N ILE A 84 22.74 4.97 0.28
CA ILE A 84 22.08 5.90 -0.66
C ILE A 84 22.00 7.28 0.04
N PRO A 85 22.56 8.35 -0.55
CA PRO A 85 22.50 9.67 0.04
C PRO A 85 21.05 10.15 0.10
N SER A 86 20.66 10.75 1.23
CA SER A 86 19.31 11.26 1.45
C SER A 86 19.36 12.59 2.19
N VAL A 87 18.41 13.47 1.85
CA VAL A 87 18.27 14.79 2.47
C VAL A 87 17.09 14.74 3.44
N LYS A 88 17.35 15.07 4.70
CA LYS A 88 16.33 15.11 5.74
C LYS A 88 15.84 16.55 5.95
N THR A 89 14.55 16.76 5.71
CA THR A 89 13.88 18.05 5.92
C THR A 89 12.99 17.96 7.15
N ASN A 90 12.99 18.98 8.00
CA ASN A 90 12.05 19.04 9.11
C ASN A 90 10.66 19.43 8.61
N LEU A 91 9.78 18.44 8.50
CA LEU A 91 8.44 18.58 7.92
C LEU A 91 7.53 19.50 8.74
N ARG A 92 7.73 19.58 10.06
CA ARG A 92 6.90 20.39 10.97
C ARG A 92 7.21 21.89 10.89
N THR A 93 8.34 22.26 10.32
CA THR A 93 8.78 23.66 10.20
C THR A 93 8.58 24.24 8.81
N LEU A 94 7.99 23.47 7.88
CA LEU A 94 7.65 23.97 6.55
C LEU A 94 6.62 25.09 6.68
N ASN A 95 6.79 26.16 5.89
CA ASN A 95 5.79 27.22 5.80
C ASN A 95 4.54 26.66 5.11
N PRO A 96 3.36 26.60 5.76
CA PRO A 96 2.15 26.02 5.18
C PRO A 96 1.72 26.65 3.84
N GLN A 97 2.09 27.90 3.59
CA GLN A 97 1.70 28.63 2.37
C GLN A 97 2.61 28.34 1.16
N GLN A 98 3.67 27.56 1.35
CA GLN A 98 4.58 27.20 0.27
C GLN A 98 4.22 25.83 -0.30
N ASP A 99 4.10 25.71 -1.61
CA ASP A 99 3.94 24.39 -2.22
C ASP A 99 5.27 23.64 -2.21
N VAL A 100 5.26 22.40 -1.71
CA VAL A 100 6.45 21.58 -1.50
C VAL A 100 6.13 20.12 -1.81
N ILE A 101 7.08 19.42 -2.45
CA ILE A 101 7.05 17.96 -2.60
C ILE A 101 8.33 17.40 -1.99
N ILE A 102 8.19 16.42 -1.11
CA ILE A 102 9.30 15.68 -0.50
C ILE A 102 9.10 14.20 -0.80
N TRP A 103 10.03 13.65 -1.56
CA TRP A 103 10.05 12.23 -1.88
C TRP A 103 10.76 11.45 -0.78
N PHE A 104 10.08 10.45 -0.22
CA PHE A 104 10.64 9.59 0.83
C PHE A 104 11.31 8.33 0.27
N GLY A 105 11.19 8.08 -1.04
CA GLY A 105 11.63 6.84 -1.69
C GLY A 105 10.45 5.97 -2.14
N HIS A 106 10.69 5.07 -3.10
CA HIS A 106 9.64 4.28 -3.76
C HIS A 106 8.50 5.19 -4.27
N SER A 107 7.25 4.88 -3.94
CA SER A 107 6.08 5.71 -4.22
C SER A 107 5.64 6.59 -3.05
N SER A 108 6.41 6.63 -1.96
CA SER A 108 6.07 7.42 -0.77
C SER A 108 6.41 8.90 -0.97
N VAL A 109 5.38 9.75 -0.91
CA VAL A 109 5.51 11.20 -1.13
C VAL A 109 4.75 11.97 -0.06
N PHE A 110 5.42 12.96 0.53
CA PHE A 110 4.78 14.03 1.26
C PHE A 110 4.64 15.24 0.34
N MET A 111 3.48 15.86 0.34
CA MET A 111 3.22 17.06 -0.46
C MET A 111 2.46 18.07 0.37
N GLN A 112 2.86 19.33 0.26
CA GLN A 112 2.10 20.47 0.71
C GLN A 112 1.65 21.25 -0.52
N LEU A 113 0.35 21.45 -0.66
CA LEU A 113 -0.25 22.12 -1.82
C LEU A 113 -1.41 22.98 -1.35
N HIS A 114 -1.40 24.27 -1.67
CA HIS A 114 -2.45 25.23 -1.28
C HIS A 114 -2.79 25.20 0.22
N GLY A 115 -1.78 25.12 1.09
CA GLY A 115 -2.00 25.06 2.54
C GLY A 115 -2.50 23.71 3.07
N LYS A 116 -2.54 22.67 2.24
CA LYS A 116 -2.99 21.32 2.60
C LYS A 116 -1.87 20.32 2.56
N THR A 117 -1.93 19.35 3.47
CA THR A 117 -0.93 18.29 3.57
C THR A 117 -1.47 16.98 2.99
N PHE A 118 -0.75 16.46 2.01
CA PHE A 118 -1.00 15.18 1.37
C PHE A 118 0.10 14.19 1.72
N LEU A 119 -0.28 12.95 1.97
CA LEU A 119 0.63 11.83 2.13
C LEU A 119 0.19 10.71 1.18
N ILE A 120 1.11 10.24 0.34
CA ILE A 120 0.80 9.30 -0.74
C ILE A 120 1.63 8.03 -0.51
N ASP A 121 0.97 6.88 -0.52
CA ASP A 121 1.56 5.53 -0.39
C ASP A 121 2.69 5.44 0.65
N PRO A 122 2.47 5.85 1.91
CA PRO A 122 3.55 5.98 2.88
C PRO A 122 4.05 4.61 3.37
N VAL A 123 5.33 4.33 3.13
CA VAL A 123 6.05 3.17 3.65
C VAL A 123 7.21 3.67 4.52
N MET A 124 7.01 3.64 5.83
CA MET A 124 7.97 4.18 6.81
C MET A 124 8.47 3.10 7.78
N SER A 125 8.04 1.84 7.64
CA SER A 125 8.53 0.72 8.47
C SER A 125 9.85 0.11 7.99
N GLY A 126 10.36 0.55 6.84
CA GLY A 126 11.56 0.01 6.20
C GLY A 126 11.40 -1.40 5.63
N LYS A 127 10.17 -1.93 5.54
CA LYS A 127 9.88 -3.28 5.03
C LYS A 127 8.61 -3.31 4.18
N VAL A 128 8.69 -3.95 3.01
CA VAL A 128 7.59 -4.04 2.04
C VAL A 128 7.09 -5.48 1.84
N SER A 129 7.09 -6.27 2.92
CA SER A 129 6.73 -7.68 2.84
C SER A 129 5.99 -8.14 4.10
N PRO A 130 4.99 -9.02 3.94
CA PRO A 130 4.34 -9.64 5.09
C PRO A 130 5.32 -10.54 5.83
N LEU A 131 6.29 -11.14 5.14
CA LEU A 131 7.26 -12.08 5.73
C LEU A 131 8.32 -11.36 6.58
N PRO A 132 8.82 -11.97 7.67
CA PRO A 132 9.81 -11.34 8.54
C PRO A 132 11.20 -11.20 7.87
N TRP A 133 11.51 -12.07 6.90
CA TRP A 133 12.73 -12.06 6.08
C TRP A 133 12.53 -11.44 4.69
N GLY A 134 11.42 -10.73 4.46
CA GLY A 134 11.13 -10.12 3.17
C GLY A 134 11.96 -8.87 2.87
N THR A 135 11.71 -8.28 1.70
CA THR A 135 12.40 -7.10 1.17
C THR A 135 12.35 -5.92 2.15
N ARG A 136 13.50 -5.27 2.31
CA ARG A 136 13.69 -4.08 3.15
C ARG A 136 14.19 -2.91 2.31
N ALA A 137 13.94 -1.71 2.82
CA ALA A 137 14.51 -0.48 2.29
C ALA A 137 16.04 -0.58 2.21
N TYR A 138 16.62 0.08 1.21
CA TYR A 138 18.07 0.17 1.12
C TYR A 138 18.61 1.08 2.22
N ARG A 139 19.88 0.86 2.60
CA ARG A 139 20.51 1.67 3.64
C ARG A 139 20.49 3.14 3.24
N GLY A 140 19.90 3.97 4.11
CA GLY A 140 19.83 5.42 3.93
C GLY A 140 18.54 5.92 3.29
N THR A 141 17.59 5.06 2.91
CA THR A 141 16.34 5.49 2.23
C THR A 141 15.11 5.52 3.13
N ASP A 142 15.20 5.05 4.37
CA ASP A 142 14.09 4.98 5.36
C ASP A 142 14.28 6.00 6.48
N ILE A 143 14.64 7.24 6.12
CA ILE A 143 15.08 8.27 7.06
C ILE A 143 13.95 9.04 7.76
N TYR A 144 12.69 8.81 7.39
CA TYR A 144 11.52 9.46 7.97
C TYR A 144 10.70 8.46 8.80
N THR A 145 10.14 8.95 9.91
CA THR A 145 9.21 8.22 10.77
C THR A 145 7.85 8.93 10.87
N VAL A 146 6.80 8.21 11.26
CA VAL A 146 5.44 8.77 11.36
C VAL A 146 5.37 9.91 12.39
N ASP A 147 6.16 9.84 13.45
CA ASP A 147 6.23 10.88 14.49
C ASP A 147 6.84 12.20 13.99
N GLU A 148 7.48 12.20 12.83
CA GLU A 148 8.03 13.41 12.21
C GLU A 148 7.02 14.11 11.30
N LEU A 149 5.92 13.45 10.96
CA LEU A 149 4.88 14.00 10.10
C LEU A 149 4.00 15.01 10.84
N PRO A 150 3.67 16.16 10.23
CA PRO A 150 2.58 17.01 10.69
C PRO A 150 1.23 16.27 10.55
N ASP A 151 0.14 16.93 10.90
CA ASP A 151 -1.20 16.40 10.61
C ASP A 151 -1.41 16.36 9.09
N ILE A 152 -2.11 15.33 8.64
CA ILE A 152 -2.31 14.99 7.23
C ILE A 152 -3.77 15.25 6.88
N ASP A 153 -4.03 16.16 5.95
CA ASP A 153 -5.38 16.40 5.45
C ASP A 153 -5.86 15.22 4.59
N TYR A 154 -4.98 14.74 3.70
CA TYR A 154 -5.32 13.74 2.70
C TYR A 154 -4.27 12.61 2.64
N LEU A 155 -4.65 11.41 3.09
CA LEU A 155 -3.89 10.20 2.87
C LEU A 155 -4.40 9.51 1.59
N LEU A 156 -3.55 9.40 0.57
CA LEU A 156 -3.87 8.77 -0.70
C LEU A 156 -3.20 7.40 -0.78
N ILE A 157 -3.98 6.36 -1.05
CA ILE A 157 -3.47 5.01 -1.30
C ILE A 157 -3.85 4.58 -2.72
N SER A 158 -2.84 4.28 -3.53
CA SER A 158 -3.04 3.82 -4.89
C SER A 158 -3.61 2.40 -4.96
N HIS A 159 -3.07 1.47 -4.17
CA HIS A 159 -3.52 0.07 -4.06
C HIS A 159 -2.97 -0.60 -2.78
N ASP A 160 -3.38 -1.84 -2.51
CA ASP A 160 -3.18 -2.54 -1.24
C ASP A 160 -1.92 -3.43 -1.14
N HIS A 161 -0.98 -3.35 -2.09
CA HIS A 161 0.27 -4.08 -1.97
C HIS A 161 1.14 -3.54 -0.83
N TYR A 162 1.97 -4.40 -0.23
CA TYR A 162 2.78 -4.07 0.95
C TYR A 162 3.83 -2.97 0.73
N ASP A 163 4.17 -2.66 -0.52
CA ASP A 163 5.05 -1.54 -0.90
C ASP A 163 4.30 -0.21 -1.11
N HIS A 164 2.98 -0.19 -0.90
CA HIS A 164 2.13 1.01 -0.96
C HIS A 164 1.22 1.15 0.27
N LEU A 165 0.82 0.03 0.88
CA LEU A 165 -0.02 -0.07 2.07
C LEU A 165 0.75 -0.74 3.21
N ASP A 166 1.63 0.02 3.86
CA ASP A 166 2.41 -0.47 5.00
C ASP A 166 1.59 -0.46 6.29
N TYR A 167 1.15 -1.65 6.71
CA TYR A 167 0.39 -1.90 7.95
C TYR A 167 0.93 -1.14 9.18
N LYS A 168 2.25 -1.14 9.41
CA LYS A 168 2.82 -0.49 10.60
C LYS A 168 2.75 1.03 10.51
N THR A 169 2.93 1.57 9.32
CA THR A 169 2.86 3.01 9.05
C THR A 169 1.42 3.50 9.19
N ILE A 170 0.47 2.79 8.58
CA ILE A 170 -0.96 3.12 8.64
C ILE A 170 -1.49 3.06 10.07
N LEU A 171 -1.12 2.05 10.88
CA LEU A 171 -1.56 2.02 12.28
C LEU A 171 -1.11 3.24 13.09
N GLN A 172 0.10 3.74 12.85
CA GLN A 172 0.63 4.92 13.55
C GLN A 172 -0.01 6.23 13.04
N LEU A 173 -0.45 6.26 11.79
CA LEU A 173 -1.09 7.43 11.16
C LEU A 173 -2.55 7.63 11.57
N LYS A 174 -3.20 6.65 12.20
CA LYS A 174 -4.63 6.63 12.48
C LYS A 174 -5.21 7.93 13.06
N ASN A 175 -4.49 8.55 14.00
CA ASN A 175 -4.94 9.76 14.69
C ASN A 175 -4.35 11.06 14.11
N LYS A 176 -3.68 10.98 12.95
CA LYS A 176 -3.02 12.10 12.27
C LYS A 176 -3.65 12.43 10.92
N VAL A 177 -4.63 11.64 10.47
CA VAL A 177 -5.19 11.73 9.11
C VAL A 177 -6.63 12.19 9.17
N LYS A 178 -6.98 13.21 8.38
CA LYS A 178 -8.34 13.73 8.27
C LYS A 178 -9.19 12.94 7.27
N TYR A 179 -8.65 12.63 6.09
CA TYR A 179 -9.32 11.78 5.09
C TYR A 179 -8.37 10.72 4.54
N VAL A 180 -8.88 9.51 4.33
CA VAL A 180 -8.21 8.44 3.58
C VAL A 180 -8.94 8.25 2.26
N ILE A 181 -8.24 8.38 1.15
CA ILE A 181 -8.79 8.21 -0.19
C ILE A 181 -8.11 7.02 -0.86
N THR A 182 -8.92 6.05 -1.29
CA THR A 182 -8.43 4.79 -1.87
C THR A 182 -9.32 4.32 -3.02
N GLY A 183 -8.84 3.31 -3.75
CA GLY A 183 -9.69 2.52 -4.64
C GLY A 183 -10.74 1.70 -3.87
N LEU A 184 -11.78 1.25 -4.58
CA LEU A 184 -12.82 0.38 -4.04
C LEU A 184 -12.24 -0.90 -3.39
N GLY A 185 -12.67 -1.19 -2.16
CA GLY A 185 -12.31 -2.39 -1.41
C GLY A 185 -11.18 -2.19 -0.41
N VAL A 186 -10.23 -1.32 -0.72
CA VAL A 186 -9.05 -1.06 0.13
C VAL A 186 -9.47 -0.51 1.50
N GLY A 187 -10.60 0.21 1.59
CA GLY A 187 -11.13 0.73 2.85
C GLY A 187 -11.48 -0.35 3.87
N GLU A 188 -11.70 -1.61 3.46
CA GLU A 188 -11.93 -2.72 4.41
C GLU A 188 -10.70 -2.96 5.31
N HIS A 189 -9.49 -2.80 4.76
CA HIS A 189 -8.25 -2.90 5.54
C HIS A 189 -8.20 -1.83 6.62
N PHE A 190 -8.45 -0.59 6.24
CA PHE A 190 -8.45 0.56 7.16
C PHE A 190 -9.48 0.39 8.28
N GLU A 191 -10.72 0.03 7.93
CA GLU A 191 -11.79 -0.20 8.91
C GLU A 191 -11.46 -1.36 9.85
N TYR A 192 -10.91 -2.46 9.32
CA TYR A 192 -10.45 -3.59 10.13
C TYR A 192 -9.29 -3.22 11.06
N TRP A 193 -8.41 -2.31 10.64
CA TRP A 193 -7.35 -1.73 11.48
C TRP A 193 -7.84 -0.61 12.39
N GLY A 194 -9.15 -0.35 12.38
CA GLY A 194 -9.86 0.49 13.34
C GLY A 194 -9.99 1.95 12.93
N TYR A 195 -9.70 2.32 11.69
CA TYR A 195 -10.03 3.65 11.18
C TYR A 195 -11.55 3.87 11.21
N PRO A 196 -12.02 5.08 11.54
CA PRO A 196 -13.45 5.35 11.57
C PRO A 196 -14.00 5.44 10.14
N LYS A 197 -15.18 4.89 9.90
CA LYS A 197 -15.74 4.70 8.54
C LYS A 197 -16.03 6.03 7.81
N ASP A 198 -16.28 7.10 8.56
CA ASP A 198 -16.63 8.43 8.06
C ASP A 198 -15.46 9.18 7.40
N ILE A 199 -14.21 8.82 7.70
CA ILE A 199 -13.04 9.40 7.05
C ILE A 199 -12.54 8.61 5.84
N LEU A 200 -13.12 7.42 5.58
CA LEU A 200 -12.73 6.53 4.49
C LEU A 200 -13.54 6.82 3.22
N ILE A 201 -12.86 7.29 2.18
CA ILE A 201 -13.45 7.63 0.89
C ILE A 201 -12.92 6.67 -0.17
N GLU A 202 -13.75 5.70 -0.53
CA GLU A 202 -13.46 4.72 -1.58
C GLU A 202 -14.15 5.11 -2.88
N LYS A 203 -13.38 5.20 -3.97
CA LYS A 203 -13.86 5.63 -5.29
C LYS A 203 -13.47 4.64 -6.39
N ASP A 204 -14.31 4.59 -7.42
CA ASP A 204 -14.05 3.85 -8.66
C ASP A 204 -13.23 4.70 -9.64
N TRP A 205 -12.84 4.14 -10.79
CA TRP A 205 -12.14 4.88 -11.82
C TRP A 205 -13.05 5.92 -12.49
N GLY A 206 -12.51 7.13 -12.69
CA GLY A 206 -13.21 8.29 -13.24
C GLY A 206 -14.05 9.06 -12.23
N ASP A 207 -14.10 8.62 -10.96
CA ASP A 207 -14.83 9.33 -9.92
C ASP A 207 -14.12 10.62 -9.51
N ARG A 208 -14.93 11.58 -9.07
CA ARG A 208 -14.48 12.89 -8.59
C ARG A 208 -14.89 13.10 -7.13
N ILE A 209 -13.99 13.68 -6.35
CA ILE A 209 -14.21 14.09 -4.96
C ILE A 209 -13.91 15.58 -4.88
N GLU A 210 -14.89 16.37 -4.47
CA GLU A 210 -14.74 17.80 -4.20
C GLU A 210 -14.75 18.04 -2.69
N PHE A 211 -13.80 18.84 -2.22
CA PHE A 211 -13.72 19.25 -0.82
C PHE A 211 -14.00 20.75 -0.69
N ASP A 212 -14.53 21.16 0.47
CA ASP A 212 -14.91 22.55 0.75
C ASP A 212 -13.74 23.54 0.72
N ASP A 213 -12.51 23.03 0.81
CA ASP A 213 -11.28 23.82 0.73
C ASP A 213 -10.77 24.06 -0.71
N GLY A 214 -11.56 23.67 -1.72
CA GLY A 214 -11.24 23.86 -3.13
C GLY A 214 -10.38 22.76 -3.74
N ILE A 215 -9.97 21.75 -2.97
CA ILE A 215 -9.28 20.58 -3.50
C ILE A 215 -10.28 19.68 -4.24
N THR A 216 -9.88 19.26 -5.44
CA THR A 216 -10.57 18.22 -6.21
C THR A 216 -9.61 17.06 -6.40
N ILE A 217 -10.03 15.85 -6.03
CA ILE A 217 -9.31 14.61 -6.30
C ILE A 217 -10.11 13.81 -7.33
N ILE A 218 -9.41 13.35 -8.38
CA ILE A 218 -9.98 12.49 -9.42
C ILE A 218 -9.24 11.16 -9.35
N THR A 219 -9.98 10.06 -9.25
CA THR A 219 -9.41 8.71 -9.28
C THR A 219 -9.34 8.23 -10.71
N GLU A 220 -8.17 7.79 -11.15
CA GLU A 220 -7.95 7.34 -12.52
C GLU A 220 -7.64 5.85 -12.57
N THR A 221 -7.85 5.26 -13.75
CA THR A 221 -7.46 3.87 -14.02
C THR A 221 -5.94 3.75 -14.15
N THR A 222 -5.39 2.64 -13.65
CA THR A 222 -3.99 2.25 -13.87
C THR A 222 -3.91 0.78 -14.23
N HIS A 223 -2.88 0.41 -14.98
CA HIS A 223 -2.58 -1.00 -15.25
C HIS A 223 -1.54 -1.48 -14.25
N HIS A 224 -2.01 -2.18 -13.22
CA HIS A 224 -1.20 -2.77 -12.16
C HIS A 224 -1.31 -4.28 -12.15
#